data_AF-A0A0C3N1G9-F1
#
_entry.id   AF-A0A0C3N1G9-F1
#
_cell.length_a   1.000
_cell.length_b   1.000
_cell.length_c   1.000
_cell.angle_alpha   90.00
_cell.angle_beta   90.00
_cell.angle_gamma   90.00
#
_symmetry.space_group_name_H-M   'P 1'
#
loop_
_entity.id
_entity.type
_entity.pdbx_description
1 polymer ?
#
loop_
_entity_poly.entity_id
_entity_poly.type
_entity_poly.pdbx_seq_one_letter_code
_entity_poly.pdbx_strand_id
1 'polypeptide(L)'
;MPLGSPMANSSAAVSSNILLTTRPFCDHIARESCGWKGDDGTVCGSVVTSHDLPNHFAAIHGIKNMASGIKVECRWCPPSPRKQVKRESMMRHLREVHLKRPRPKKGS
;
A
#
# COMPACT_ATOMS: atom_id res chain seq x y z
N MET A 1 45.09 -35.70 -16.54
CA MET A 1 44.30 -34.88 -15.61
C MET A 1 44.27 -33.44 -16.11
N PRO A 2 43.13 -32.88 -16.52
CA PRO A 2 42.93 -31.44 -16.53
C PRO A 2 41.96 -31.03 -15.40
N LEU A 3 42.39 -30.01 -14.65
CA LEU A 3 41.69 -29.40 -13.53
C LEU A 3 41.05 -28.09 -14.01
N GLY A 4 39.81 -27.83 -13.59
CA GLY A 4 39.32 -26.47 -13.38
C GLY A 4 38.14 -26.01 -14.24
N SER A 5 36.93 -26.14 -13.68
CA SER A 5 35.93 -25.07 -13.73
C SER A 5 36.08 -24.23 -12.44
N PRO A 6 35.67 -22.95 -12.38
CA PRO A 6 34.25 -22.63 -12.20
C PRO A 6 33.74 -21.35 -12.89
N MET A 7 32.41 -21.31 -13.08
CA MET A 7 31.62 -20.14 -13.48
C MET A 7 31.34 -19.24 -12.26
N ALA A 8 31.37 -17.92 -12.45
CA ALA A 8 30.65 -16.97 -11.60
C ALA A 8 30.27 -15.73 -12.43
N ASN A 9 28.97 -15.49 -12.51
CA ASN A 9 28.29 -14.42 -13.23
C ASN A 9 27.86 -13.33 -12.23
N SER A 10 28.51 -12.17 -12.25
CA SER A 10 28.12 -11.04 -11.40
C SER A 10 27.42 -9.98 -12.24
N SER A 11 26.09 -9.88 -12.05
CA SER A 11 25.24 -8.87 -12.68
C SER A 11 25.27 -7.54 -11.93
N ALA A 12 25.15 -6.47 -12.70
CA ALA A 12 25.31 -5.06 -12.34
C ALA A 12 24.28 -4.51 -11.34
N ALA A 13 24.68 -3.49 -10.61
CA ALA A 13 23.79 -2.40 -10.19
C ALA A 13 24.52 -1.07 -10.40
N VAL A 14 24.03 -0.31 -11.37
CA VAL A 14 24.51 1.02 -11.77
C VAL A 14 24.11 2.03 -10.70
N SER A 15 25.11 2.70 -10.11
CA SER A 15 24.92 3.91 -9.32
C SER A 15 24.46 5.05 -10.21
N SER A 16 23.43 5.77 -9.81
CA SER A 16 23.13 7.09 -10.36
C SER A 16 22.71 8.01 -9.23
N ASN A 17 23.68 8.80 -8.77
CA ASN A 17 23.49 9.95 -7.91
C ASN A 17 22.88 11.07 -8.76
N ILE A 18 21.68 11.52 -8.44
CA ILE A 18 21.20 12.83 -8.89
C ILE A 18 20.91 13.67 -7.65
N LEU A 19 21.86 14.58 -7.38
CA LEU A 19 21.75 15.66 -6.42
C LEU A 19 20.89 16.76 -7.07
N LEU A 20 19.63 16.89 -6.66
CA LEU A 20 18.79 18.05 -7.00
C LEU A 20 18.39 18.76 -5.72
N THR A 21 19.05 19.89 -5.50
CA THR A 21 18.66 20.95 -4.58
C THR A 21 17.36 21.55 -5.11
N THR A 22 16.26 21.35 -4.39
CA THR A 22 15.12 22.27 -4.35
C THR A 22 14.34 21.92 -3.10
N ARG A 23 14.09 22.90 -2.22
CA ARG A 23 13.38 22.70 -0.96
C ARG A 23 12.09 21.92 -1.24
N PRO A 24 11.94 20.65 -0.81
CA PRO A 24 10.71 19.95 -1.04
C PRO A 24 9.69 20.62 -0.13
N PHE A 25 8.62 21.16 -0.72
CA PHE A 25 7.37 21.28 0.00
C PHE A 25 7.14 19.94 0.66
N CYS A 26 7.33 19.88 1.98
CA CYS A 26 7.27 18.65 2.74
C CYS A 26 5.80 18.30 2.98
N ASP A 27 5.02 18.26 1.90
CA ASP A 27 3.83 17.46 1.85
C ASP A 27 4.30 16.02 1.81
N HIS A 28 4.55 15.48 3.00
CA HIS A 28 4.83 14.09 3.23
C HIS A 28 3.74 13.25 2.55
N ILE A 29 3.98 12.84 1.31
CA ILE A 29 3.28 11.72 0.69
C ILE A 29 3.79 10.48 1.43
N ALA A 30 3.35 10.31 2.68
CA ALA A 30 3.56 9.09 3.45
C ALA A 30 3.13 7.89 2.60
N ARG A 31 4.13 7.08 2.28
CA ARG A 31 4.06 5.86 1.50
C ARG A 31 3.99 4.73 2.52
N GLU A 32 2.90 3.98 2.50
CA GLU A 32 2.71 2.85 3.40
C GLU A 32 2.61 1.58 2.56
N SER A 33 3.10 0.46 3.09
CA SER A 33 2.90 -0.84 2.45
C SER A 33 1.48 -1.33 2.68
N CYS A 34 0.77 -1.69 1.61
CA CYS A 34 -0.57 -2.27 1.70
C CYS A 34 -0.53 -3.59 2.47
N GLY A 35 -1.13 -3.62 3.66
CA GLY A 35 -1.20 -4.82 4.49
C GLY A 35 -2.46 -5.65 4.27
N TRP A 36 -3.17 -5.44 3.15
CA TRP A 36 -4.32 -6.27 2.79
C TRP A 36 -3.89 -7.73 2.61
N LYS A 37 -4.66 -8.64 3.21
CA LYS A 37 -4.40 -10.08 3.16
C LYS A 37 -5.34 -10.77 2.18
N GLY A 38 -4.78 -11.62 1.33
CA GLY A 38 -5.52 -12.56 0.49
C GLY A 38 -6.20 -13.66 1.30
N ASP A 39 -6.99 -14.48 0.62
CA ASP A 39 -7.63 -15.69 1.19
C ASP A 39 -6.60 -16.71 1.67
N ASP A 40 -5.46 -16.77 0.98
CA ASP A 40 -4.29 -17.58 1.27
C ASP A 40 -3.42 -17.02 2.42
N GLY A 41 -3.77 -15.85 2.95
CA GLY A 41 -3.01 -15.16 3.98
C GLY A 41 -1.84 -14.32 3.46
N THR A 42 -1.59 -14.32 2.14
CA THR A 42 -0.52 -13.53 1.52
C THR A 42 -0.81 -12.04 1.66
N VAL A 43 0.20 -11.26 2.04
CA VAL A 43 0.09 -9.81 2.19
C VAL A 43 0.42 -9.13 0.87
N CYS A 44 -0.41 -8.16 0.46
CA CYS A 44 -0.25 -7.40 -0.79
C CYS A 44 1.13 -6.73 -0.90
N GLY A 45 1.58 -6.03 0.15
CA GLY A 45 2.91 -5.42 0.25
C GLY A 45 3.17 -4.21 -0.66
N SER A 46 2.31 -3.96 -1.66
CA SER A 46 2.47 -2.85 -2.60
C SER A 46 2.46 -1.49 -1.90
N VAL A 47 3.33 -0.58 -2.32
CA VAL A 47 3.38 0.79 -1.77
C VAL A 47 2.15 1.56 -2.22
N VAL A 48 1.39 2.07 -1.24
CA VAL A 48 0.21 2.90 -1.47
C VAL A 48 0.39 4.29 -0.87
N THR A 49 -0.26 5.26 -1.49
CA THR A 49 -0.37 6.64 -0.97
C THR A 49 -1.84 6.96 -0.70
N SER A 50 -2.12 8.00 0.09
CA SER A 50 -3.52 8.41 0.34
C SER A 50 -4.29 8.81 -0.93
N HIS A 51 -3.57 9.25 -1.97
CA HIS A 51 -4.13 9.62 -3.26
C HIS A 51 -4.41 8.39 -4.14
N ASP A 52 -3.46 7.46 -4.21
CA ASP A 52 -3.58 6.24 -5.04
C ASP A 52 -4.47 5.15 -4.41
N LEU A 53 -4.73 5.22 -3.10
CA LEU A 53 -5.49 4.22 -2.36
C LEU A 53 -6.80 3.76 -3.05
N PRO A 54 -7.69 4.64 -3.55
CA PRO A 54 -8.92 4.19 -4.19
C PRO A 54 -8.66 3.40 -5.48
N ASN A 55 -7.68 3.83 -6.27
CA ASN A 55 -7.30 3.16 -7.52
C ASN A 55 -6.67 1.80 -7.23
N HIS A 56 -5.72 1.74 -6.29
CA HIS A 56 -5.08 0.51 -5.84
C HIS A 56 -6.11 -0.53 -5.39
N PHE A 57 -7.05 -0.17 -4.51
CA PHE A 57 -8.04 -1.10 -3.99
C PHE A 57 -9.08 -1.55 -5.04
N ALA A 58 -9.40 -0.70 -6.01
CA ALA A 58 -10.27 -1.07 -7.12
C ALA A 58 -9.58 -2.03 -8.11
N ALA A 59 -8.30 -1.77 -8.42
CA ALA A 59 -7.54 -2.53 -9.41
C ALA A 59 -7.02 -3.86 -8.86
N ILE A 60 -6.44 -3.85 -7.66
CA ILE A 60 -5.71 -4.99 -7.08
C ILE A 60 -6.62 -5.84 -6.18
N HIS A 61 -7.57 -5.22 -5.47
CA HIS A 61 -8.42 -5.92 -4.49
C HIS A 61 -9.90 -5.99 -4.90
N GLY A 62 -10.24 -5.53 -6.11
CA GLY A 62 -11.58 -5.64 -6.67
C GLY A 62 -12.67 -4.90 -5.90
N ILE A 63 -12.33 -3.94 -5.04
CA ILE A 63 -13.32 -3.14 -4.28
C ILE A 63 -13.92 -2.05 -5.20
N LYS A 64 -14.57 -2.47 -6.29
CA LYS A 64 -15.21 -1.63 -7.30
C LYS A 64 -16.59 -2.18 -7.66
N ASN A 65 -17.48 -1.33 -8.18
CA ASN A 65 -18.80 -1.73 -8.67
C ASN A 65 -19.69 -2.47 -7.66
N MET A 66 -19.55 -2.17 -6.37
CA MET A 66 -20.44 -2.67 -5.31
C MET A 66 -21.39 -1.56 -4.90
N ALA A 67 -22.60 -1.89 -4.42
CA ALA A 67 -23.49 -0.89 -3.86
C ALA A 67 -22.89 -0.26 -2.58
N SER A 68 -23.19 1.02 -2.34
CA SER A 68 -22.58 1.84 -1.27
C SER A 68 -22.78 1.24 0.13
N GLY A 69 -23.97 0.70 0.39
CA GLY A 69 -24.37 0.15 1.68
C GLY A 69 -23.84 -1.26 1.99
N ILE A 70 -23.20 -1.94 1.03
CA ILE A 70 -22.72 -3.31 1.24
C ILE A 70 -21.56 -3.28 2.23
N LYS A 71 -21.60 -4.18 3.22
CA LYS A 71 -20.52 -4.37 4.18
C LYS A 71 -19.41 -5.20 3.53
N VAL A 72 -18.21 -4.63 3.48
CA VAL A 72 -17.00 -5.29 3.01
C VAL A 72 -16.11 -5.54 4.23
N GLU A 73 -15.54 -6.74 4.30
CA GLU A 73 -14.55 -7.07 5.32
C GLU A 73 -13.23 -6.36 5.01
N CYS A 74 -12.69 -5.62 5.98
CA CYS A 74 -11.33 -5.10 5.86
C CYS A 74 -10.32 -6.20 6.20
N ARG A 75 -9.62 -6.71 5.18
CA ARG A 75 -8.62 -7.78 5.33
C ARG A 75 -7.23 -7.29 5.72
N TRP A 76 -7.06 -5.97 5.87
CA TRP A 76 -5.87 -5.36 6.46
C TRP A 76 -5.99 -5.26 7.98
N CYS A 77 -7.21 -5.25 8.53
CA CYS A 77 -7.40 -5.36 9.98
C CYS A 77 -6.88 -6.71 10.52
N PRO A 78 -6.52 -6.77 11.81
CA PRO A 78 -6.19 -8.03 12.46
C PRO A 78 -7.37 -9.03 12.36
N PRO A 79 -7.06 -10.34 12.33
CA PRO A 79 -8.04 -11.37 11.99
C PRO A 79 -9.12 -11.63 13.04
N SER A 80 -9.03 -11.07 14.26
CA SER A 80 -10.02 -11.33 15.32
C SER A 80 -10.35 -10.08 16.14
N PRO A 81 -11.62 -9.60 16.11
CA PRO A 81 -12.61 -9.80 15.06
C PRO A 81 -12.27 -8.96 13.82
N ARG A 82 -12.51 -9.51 12.63
CA ARG A 82 -12.33 -8.75 11.37
C ARG A 82 -13.37 -7.64 11.27
N LYS A 83 -12.91 -6.43 10.97
CA LYS A 83 -13.78 -5.25 10.93
C LYS A 83 -14.54 -5.19 9.60
N GLN A 84 -15.88 -5.21 9.69
CA GLN A 84 -16.76 -4.96 8.55
C GLN A 84 -17.02 -3.45 8.41
N VAL A 85 -16.86 -2.93 7.20
CA VAL A 85 -17.04 -1.51 6.89
C VAL A 85 -17.92 -1.39 5.65
N LYS A 86 -18.88 -0.47 5.66
CA LYS A 86 -19.65 -0.16 4.43
C LYS A 86 -18.68 0.24 3.31
N ARG A 87 -18.96 -0.17 2.07
CA ARG A 87 -18.12 0.18 0.91
C ARG A 87 -17.87 1.68 0.81
N GLU A 88 -18.90 2.51 0.99
CA GLU A 88 -18.77 3.98 0.99
C GLU A 88 -17.80 4.53 2.05
N SER A 89 -17.65 3.80 3.17
CA SER A 89 -16.77 4.17 4.27
C SER A 89 -15.41 3.47 4.22
N MET A 90 -15.18 2.52 3.29
CA MET A 90 -13.97 1.71 3.24
C MET A 90 -12.73 2.58 3.01
N MET A 91 -12.76 3.49 2.04
CA MET A 91 -11.61 4.36 1.75
C MET A 91 -11.24 5.26 2.93
N ARG A 92 -12.25 5.76 3.64
CA ARG A 92 -12.05 6.52 4.88
C ARG A 92 -11.41 5.67 5.95
N HIS A 93 -11.95 4.48 6.18
CA HIS A 93 -11.41 3.52 7.15
C HIS A 93 -9.93 3.22 6.85
N LEU A 94 -9.58 2.92 5.60
CA LEU A 94 -8.20 2.64 5.21
C LEU A 94 -7.27 3.82 5.46
N ARG A 95 -7.70 5.03 5.09
CA ARG A 95 -6.89 6.24 5.28
C ARG A 95 -6.68 6.57 6.76
N GLU A 96 -7.72 6.52 7.57
CA GLU A 96 -7.66 6.92 8.98
C GLU A 96 -6.98 5.85 9.84
N VAL A 97 -7.28 4.57 9.61
CA VAL A 97 -6.80 3.47 10.46
C VAL A 97 -5.45 2.94 10.00
N HIS A 98 -5.27 2.74 8.69
CA HIS A 98 -4.09 2.05 8.17
C HIS A 98 -3.00 3.01 7.69
N LEU A 99 -3.39 4.15 7.09
CA LEU A 99 -2.43 5.21 6.73
C LEU A 99 -2.19 6.24 7.84
N LYS A 100 -2.89 6.11 8.98
CA LYS A 100 -2.82 7.05 10.12
C LYS A 100 -2.94 8.52 9.71
N ARG A 101 -3.76 8.80 8.69
CA ARG A 101 -4.01 10.16 8.20
C ARG A 101 -5.39 10.63 8.63
N PRO A 102 -5.51 11.24 9.82
CA PRO A 102 -6.77 11.79 10.27
C PRO A 102 -7.17 12.96 9.39
N ARG A 103 -8.49 13.19 9.27
CA ARG A 103 -9.01 14.41 8.66
C ARG A 103 -8.60 15.62 9.51
N PRO A 104 -8.09 16.71 8.92
CA PRO A 104 -7.85 17.93 9.68
C PRO A 104 -9.17 18.40 10.31
N LYS A 105 -9.11 18.80 11.60
CA LYS A 105 -10.27 19.36 12.28
C LYS A 105 -10.65 20.66 11.56
N LYS A 106 -11.92 20.80 11.19
CA LYS A 106 -12.43 22.07 10.66
C LYS A 106 -12.51 23.05 11.85
N GLY A 107 -11.57 23.99 11.92
CA GLY A 107 -11.51 25.01 12.96
C GLY A 107 -10.19 24.97 13.73
N SER A 108 -9.27 25.85 13.37
CA SER A 108 -8.20 26.38 14.22
C SER A 108 -8.15 27.88 13.94
#